data_AF-A0A918IET2-F1
#
_entry.id   AF-A0A918IET2-F1
#
_cell.length_a   1.000
_cell.length_b   1.000
_cell.length_c   1.000
_cell.angle_alpha   90.00
_cell.angle_beta   90.00
_cell.angle_gamma   90.00
#
_symmetry.space_group_name_H-M   'P 1'
#
loop_
_entity.id
_entity.type
_entity.pdbx_description
1 polymer ?
#
loop_
_entity_poly.entity_id
_entity_poly.type
_entity_poly.pdbx_seq_one_letter_code
_entity_poly.pdbx_strand_id
1 'polypeptide(L)'
;MSTPPQPPQQPAVPPQPTAYPYPNPQSPQPGPFYAQPTVIGQPAVQPLPGQFGQPGPSQPGHPYAQAAQFGPAAPVPASGGGGAGKAVLWAAVGAVVASAAWAAGVLLVGGKGDSADLRGYSAPSNMCSSADYSSFKGEYPEGDSSPTKTSLKNAALDESYCSLGLKKTGSSYADAYLSMQLDLHKKTDPGPEFTATWKNYGDSHTGYDVSTVSGIGDEAYLVSQDTTSGSSSSGSRYATLAVRDGWVTYTMSYSVYLSSYDQDKNPPSLSEVDGWLKKDATSTLGRLRG
;
A
#
# COMPACT_ATOMS: atom_id res chain seq x y z
N MET A 1 5.74 -71.02 21.72
CA MET A 1 5.84 -70.09 20.56
C MET A 1 5.51 -68.72 21.08
N SER A 2 6.46 -67.79 21.07
CA SER A 2 6.32 -66.51 21.77
C SER A 2 5.85 -65.42 20.82
N THR A 3 4.78 -64.71 21.19
CA THR A 3 4.33 -63.50 20.48
C THR A 3 5.32 -62.35 20.70
N PRO A 4 5.67 -61.58 19.65
CA PRO A 4 6.54 -60.41 19.80
C PRO A 4 5.80 -59.27 20.53
N PRO A 5 6.53 -58.40 21.26
CA PRO A 5 5.93 -57.27 21.95
C PRO A 5 5.42 -56.21 20.96
N GLN A 6 4.24 -55.67 21.25
CA GLN A 6 3.62 -54.58 20.48
C GLN A 6 4.35 -53.25 20.76
N PRO A 7 4.64 -52.42 19.75
CA PRO A 7 5.29 -51.13 19.97
C PRO A 7 4.38 -50.18 20.77
N PRO A 8 4.95 -49.25 21.56
CA PRO A 8 4.17 -48.32 22.38
C PRO A 8 3.30 -47.42 21.50
N GLN A 9 2.02 -47.26 21.86
CA GLN A 9 1.13 -46.31 21.21
C GLN A 9 1.61 -44.89 21.49
N GLN A 10 1.74 -44.07 20.44
CA GLN A 10 1.94 -42.64 20.61
C GLN A 10 0.70 -42.01 21.25
N PRO A 11 0.84 -41.04 22.17
CA PRO A 11 -0.30 -40.30 22.69
C PRO A 11 -1.08 -39.65 21.55
N ALA A 12 -2.41 -39.80 21.56
CA ALA A 12 -3.26 -39.13 20.59
C ALA A 12 -3.11 -37.61 20.74
N VAL A 13 -2.78 -36.92 19.64
CA VAL A 13 -2.81 -35.46 19.59
C VAL A 13 -4.26 -35.03 19.81
N PRO A 14 -4.57 -34.18 20.82
CA PRO A 14 -5.92 -33.70 21.01
C PRO A 14 -6.37 -32.93 19.75
N PRO A 15 -7.64 -33.08 19.30
CA PRO A 15 -8.12 -32.35 18.14
C PRO A 15 -7.95 -30.85 18.40
N GLN A 16 -7.30 -30.15 17.46
CA GLN A 16 -7.22 -28.70 17.54
C GLN A 16 -8.65 -28.13 17.56
N PRO A 17 -8.95 -27.14 18.41
CA PRO A 17 -10.25 -26.50 18.40
C PRO A 17 -10.50 -25.91 17.02
N THR A 18 -11.55 -26.38 16.35
CA THR A 18 -12.00 -25.84 15.08
C THR A 18 -12.25 -24.34 15.23
N ALA A 19 -11.58 -23.53 14.41
CA ALA A 19 -11.77 -22.09 14.40
C ALA A 19 -13.26 -21.77 14.23
N TYR A 20 -13.78 -20.89 15.11
CA TYR A 20 -15.19 -20.49 15.08
C TYR A 20 -15.53 -19.89 13.71
N PRO A 21 -16.62 -20.34 13.06
CA PRO A 21 -17.08 -19.73 11.82
C PRO A 21 -17.71 -18.37 12.12
N TYR A 22 -16.91 -17.31 12.06
CA TYR A 22 -17.45 -15.95 11.96
C TYR A 22 -18.20 -15.78 10.63
N PRO A 23 -19.43 -15.26 10.61
CA PRO A 23 -20.06 -14.80 9.39
C PRO A 23 -19.25 -13.60 8.88
N ASN A 24 -18.65 -13.74 7.69
CA ASN A 24 -17.79 -12.73 7.09
C ASN A 24 -18.55 -11.93 6.02
N PRO A 25 -19.07 -10.72 6.31
CA PRO A 25 -19.27 -9.73 5.27
C PRO A 25 -17.89 -9.21 4.85
N GLN A 26 -17.56 -9.31 3.55
CA GLN A 26 -16.23 -9.00 3.04
C GLN A 26 -15.82 -7.55 3.37
N SER A 27 -14.97 -7.39 4.38
CA SER A 27 -14.16 -6.18 4.51
C SER A 27 -13.21 -6.12 3.31
N PRO A 28 -13.01 -4.96 2.67
CA PRO A 28 -11.71 -4.66 2.11
C PRO A 28 -10.69 -4.85 3.24
N GLN A 29 -9.67 -5.67 3.02
CA GLN A 29 -8.52 -5.67 3.93
C GLN A 29 -7.97 -4.23 3.98
N PRO A 30 -7.56 -3.70 5.16
CA PRO A 30 -6.58 -2.63 5.17
C PRO A 30 -5.40 -3.13 4.35
N GLY A 31 -5.20 -2.55 3.16
CA GLY A 31 -4.26 -3.10 2.20
C GLY A 31 -2.87 -3.16 2.81
N PRO A 32 -2.10 -4.25 2.60
CA PRO A 32 -0.69 -4.24 2.97
C PRO A 32 0.01 -3.17 2.11
N PHE A 33 0.34 -2.02 2.72
CA PHE A 33 1.04 -0.89 2.09
C PHE A 33 2.53 -1.19 1.86
N TYR A 34 2.84 -2.41 1.43
CA TYR A 34 4.14 -2.81 0.92
C TYR A 34 3.92 -3.55 -0.40
N ALA A 35 4.47 -2.99 -1.48
CA ALA A 35 4.62 -3.71 -2.73
C ALA A 35 5.49 -4.95 -2.46
N GLN A 36 4.87 -6.13 -2.44
CA GLN A 36 5.59 -7.40 -2.52
C GLN A 36 6.40 -7.37 -3.82
N PRO A 37 7.75 -7.42 -3.78
CA PRO A 37 8.53 -7.44 -5.01
C PRO A 37 8.21 -8.73 -5.76
N THR A 38 7.58 -8.61 -6.93
CA THR A 38 7.27 -9.76 -7.78
C THR A 38 8.60 -10.34 -8.29
N VAL A 39 9.07 -11.40 -7.67
CA VAL A 39 10.27 -12.13 -8.11
C VAL A 39 9.95 -12.80 -9.45
N ILE A 40 10.46 -12.20 -10.52
CA ILE A 40 10.35 -12.76 -11.87
C ILE A 40 11.24 -14.02 -11.91
N GLY A 41 10.62 -15.20 -11.90
CA GLY A 41 11.29 -16.46 -12.25
C GLY A 41 11.11 -17.64 -11.30
N GLN A 42 9.88 -18.09 -11.07
CA GLN A 42 9.61 -19.50 -10.71
C GLN A 42 8.43 -20.06 -11.52
N PRO A 43 8.49 -21.33 -11.97
CA PRO A 43 7.46 -21.92 -12.83
C PRO A 43 6.22 -22.35 -12.05
N ALA A 44 5.05 -22.18 -12.65
CA ALA A 44 3.78 -22.62 -12.06
C ALA A 44 3.67 -24.15 -12.03
N VAL A 45 3.20 -24.68 -10.90
CA VAL A 45 2.88 -26.12 -10.74
C VAL A 45 1.57 -26.43 -11.45
N GLN A 46 1.58 -27.37 -12.40
CA GLN A 46 0.40 -27.75 -13.19
C GLN A 46 -0.49 -28.76 -12.46
N PRO A 47 -1.83 -28.66 -12.59
CA PRO A 47 -2.75 -29.78 -12.33
C PRO A 47 -2.74 -30.80 -13.49
N LEU A 48 -2.90 -32.09 -13.17
CA LEU A 48 -2.87 -33.19 -14.14
C LEU A 48 -4.20 -33.32 -14.92
N PRO A 49 -4.21 -33.44 -16.27
CA PRO A 49 -5.42 -33.71 -17.05
C PRO A 49 -5.49 -35.15 -17.63
N GLY A 50 -6.70 -35.72 -17.66
CA GLY A 50 -7.02 -36.94 -18.41
C GLY A 50 -7.27 -36.67 -19.90
N GLN A 51 -7.01 -37.66 -20.75
CA GLN A 51 -7.00 -37.53 -22.22
C GLN A 51 -8.41 -37.54 -22.88
N PHE A 52 -8.56 -36.76 -23.96
CA PHE A 52 -9.07 -37.08 -25.31
C PHE A 52 -9.15 -35.76 -26.13
N GLY A 53 -8.73 -35.60 -27.38
CA GLY A 53 -7.98 -36.44 -28.34
C GLY A 53 -7.79 -35.71 -29.70
N GLN A 54 -7.18 -36.37 -30.70
CA GLN A 54 -6.99 -35.90 -32.12
C GLN A 54 -5.98 -34.74 -32.37
N PRO A 55 -5.38 -34.59 -33.59
CA PRO A 55 -4.02 -34.04 -33.72
C PRO A 55 -3.79 -32.84 -34.68
N GLY A 56 -3.15 -31.78 -34.16
CA GLY A 56 -2.32 -30.79 -34.91
C GLY A 56 -3.03 -29.79 -35.85
N PRO A 57 -2.34 -28.72 -36.35
CA PRO A 57 -0.93 -28.34 -36.12
C PRO A 57 -0.72 -26.95 -35.44
N SER A 58 0.50 -26.73 -34.95
CA SER A 58 1.21 -25.45 -34.67
C SER A 58 0.42 -24.14 -34.37
N GLN A 59 0.65 -23.59 -33.18
CA GLN A 59 0.20 -22.25 -32.74
C GLN A 59 0.78 -21.10 -33.60
N PRO A 60 0.00 -20.04 -33.89
CA PRO A 60 0.53 -18.72 -34.20
C PRO A 60 1.09 -18.04 -32.94
N GLY A 61 2.31 -17.50 -33.03
CA GLY A 61 3.01 -16.88 -31.90
C GLY A 61 2.51 -15.47 -31.51
N HIS A 62 2.91 -15.04 -30.31
CA HIS A 62 2.58 -13.72 -29.75
C HIS A 62 3.19 -12.55 -30.57
N PRO A 63 2.51 -11.39 -30.66
CA PRO A 63 2.88 -10.33 -31.61
C PRO A 63 4.00 -9.37 -31.15
N TYR A 64 4.60 -9.53 -29.96
CA TYR A 64 5.66 -8.62 -29.44
C TYR A 64 7.07 -9.00 -29.93
N ALA A 65 7.19 -9.27 -31.22
CA ALA A 65 8.47 -9.46 -31.90
C ALA A 65 8.50 -8.67 -33.22
N GLN A 66 8.24 -7.37 -33.16
CA GLN A 66 8.60 -6.48 -34.26
C GLN A 66 10.13 -6.40 -34.37
N ALA A 67 10.69 -7.24 -35.24
CA ALA A 67 12.01 -7.00 -35.77
C ALA A 67 12.03 -5.61 -36.42
N ALA A 68 13.07 -4.82 -36.12
CA ALA A 68 13.22 -3.51 -36.74
C ALA A 68 13.26 -3.67 -38.27
N GLN A 69 12.37 -2.96 -38.98
CA GLN A 69 12.50 -2.84 -40.43
C GLN A 69 13.74 -1.99 -40.72
N PHE A 70 14.84 -2.67 -41.05
CA PHE A 70 15.99 -2.02 -41.64
C PHE A 70 15.54 -1.40 -42.98
N GLY A 71 15.67 -0.08 -43.10
CA GLY A 71 15.52 0.62 -44.36
C GLY A 71 16.53 0.13 -45.41
N PRO A 72 16.41 0.57 -46.68
CA PRO A 72 17.27 0.11 -47.76
C PRO A 72 18.75 0.23 -47.35
N ALA A 73 19.47 -0.89 -47.47
CA ALA A 73 20.81 -1.04 -46.96
C ALA A 73 21.73 0.06 -47.51
N ALA A 74 22.39 0.79 -46.60
CA ALA A 74 23.49 1.67 -46.99
C ALA A 74 24.55 0.84 -47.74
N PRO A 75 25.13 1.35 -48.84
CA PRO A 75 26.05 0.57 -49.65
C PRO A 75 27.28 0.18 -48.82
N VAL A 76 27.51 -1.13 -48.72
CA VAL A 76 28.74 -1.69 -48.13
C VAL A 76 29.95 -1.17 -48.90
N PRO A 77 30.93 -0.53 -48.23
CA PRO A 77 32.18 -0.15 -48.88
C PRO A 77 32.91 -1.41 -49.36
N ALA A 78 33.43 -1.37 -50.58
CA ALA A 78 34.18 -2.48 -51.15
C ALA A 78 35.37 -2.86 -50.26
N SER A 79 35.66 -4.16 -50.18
CA SER A 79 36.70 -4.74 -49.34
C SER A 79 38.12 -4.39 -49.83
N GLY A 80 38.61 -3.21 -49.45
CA GLY A 80 40.02 -2.85 -49.51
C GLY A 80 40.79 -3.43 -48.32
N GLY A 81 41.88 -4.17 -48.58
CA GLY A 81 42.67 -4.83 -47.55
C GLY A 81 43.36 -3.86 -46.57
N GLY A 82 43.55 -4.31 -45.32
CA GLY A 82 44.42 -3.66 -44.32
C GLY A 82 43.75 -2.85 -43.22
N GLY A 83 42.43 -2.57 -43.30
CA GLY A 83 41.75 -1.65 -42.37
C GLY A 83 41.00 -2.27 -41.17
N ALA A 84 40.66 -3.56 -41.21
CA ALA A 84 39.65 -4.16 -40.31
C ALA A 84 39.94 -3.97 -38.81
N GLY A 85 41.19 -4.17 -38.37
CA GLY A 85 41.57 -3.97 -36.96
C GLY A 85 41.38 -2.53 -36.46
N LYS A 86 41.56 -1.52 -37.33
CA LYS A 86 41.31 -0.11 -36.99
C LYS A 86 39.82 0.18 -36.89
N ALA A 87 38.99 -0.39 -37.77
CA ALA A 87 37.53 -0.23 -37.71
C ALA A 87 36.93 -0.84 -36.43
N VAL A 88 37.37 -2.04 -36.05
CA VAL A 88 36.97 -2.69 -34.79
C VAL A 88 37.42 -1.88 -33.57
N LEU A 89 38.64 -1.33 -33.59
CA LEU A 89 39.14 -0.47 -32.51
C LEU A 89 38.27 0.79 -32.33
N TRP A 90 37.90 1.47 -33.43
CA TRP A 90 37.02 2.64 -33.38
C TRP A 90 35.61 2.31 -32.87
N ALA A 91 35.05 1.16 -33.25
CA ALA A 91 33.77 0.69 -32.72
C ALA A 91 33.83 0.42 -31.21
N ALA A 92 34.91 -0.21 -30.72
CA ALA A 92 35.13 -0.44 -29.29
C ALA A 92 35.28 0.88 -28.51
N VAL A 93 36.05 1.84 -29.02
CA VAL A 93 36.16 3.18 -28.42
C VAL A 93 34.81 3.89 -28.39
N GLY A 94 34.02 3.83 -29.47
CA GLY A 94 32.67 4.38 -29.52
C GLY A 94 31.74 3.77 -28.46
N ALA A 95 31.77 2.44 -28.30
CA ALA A 95 30.99 1.74 -27.27
C ALA A 95 31.40 2.14 -25.84
N VAL A 96 32.71 2.30 -25.57
CA VAL A 96 33.21 2.75 -24.26
C VAL A 96 32.79 4.20 -23.97
N VAL A 97 32.92 5.11 -24.95
CA VAL A 97 32.51 6.52 -24.78
C VAL A 97 31.00 6.63 -24.59
N ALA A 98 30.19 5.88 -25.36
CA ALA A 98 28.74 5.86 -25.19
C ALA A 98 28.33 5.30 -23.82
N SER A 99 29.00 4.24 -23.34
CA SER A 99 28.77 3.66 -22.02
C SER A 99 29.16 4.61 -20.89
N ALA A 100 30.28 5.32 -21.03
CA ALA A 100 30.72 6.33 -20.08
C ALA A 100 29.78 7.54 -20.04
N ALA A 101 29.26 7.99 -21.20
CA ALA A 101 28.27 9.05 -21.28
C ALA A 101 26.93 8.63 -20.65
N TRP A 102 26.48 7.39 -20.86
CA TRP A 102 25.29 6.84 -20.18
C TRP A 102 25.50 6.73 -18.67
N ALA A 103 26.64 6.21 -18.21
CA ALA A 103 26.96 6.11 -16.80
C ALA A 103 27.04 7.50 -16.13
N ALA A 104 27.67 8.48 -16.78
CA ALA A 104 27.71 9.87 -16.31
C ALA A 104 26.30 10.48 -16.28
N GLY A 105 25.47 10.23 -17.30
CA GLY A 105 24.06 10.66 -17.32
C GLY A 105 23.26 10.10 -16.14
N VAL A 106 23.34 8.79 -15.91
CA VAL A 106 22.66 8.11 -14.78
C VAL A 106 23.16 8.65 -13.43
N LEU A 107 24.47 8.88 -13.27
CA LEU A 107 25.04 9.42 -12.03
C LEU A 107 24.72 10.91 -11.83
N LEU A 108 24.56 11.70 -12.89
CA LEU A 108 24.17 13.11 -12.78
C LEU A 108 22.67 13.29 -12.55
N VAL A 109 21.82 12.43 -13.12
CA VAL A 109 20.36 12.47 -12.95
C VAL A 109 19.91 11.76 -11.66
N GLY A 110 20.60 10.70 -11.23
CA GLY A 110 20.24 9.91 -10.03
C GLY A 110 21.12 10.12 -8.80
N GLY A 111 22.25 10.85 -8.91
CA GLY A 111 23.27 10.92 -7.85
C GLY A 111 23.18 12.11 -6.88
N LYS A 112 22.27 13.06 -7.12
CA LYS A 112 21.98 14.16 -6.18
C LYS A 112 20.51 14.09 -5.78
N GLY A 113 20.20 13.16 -4.88
CA GLY A 113 18.95 13.29 -4.12
C GLY A 113 19.03 14.55 -3.27
N ASP A 114 18.03 15.42 -3.39
CA ASP A 114 17.87 16.54 -2.47
C ASP A 114 17.82 16.03 -1.03
N SER A 115 18.35 16.80 -0.09
CA SER A 115 18.26 16.46 1.33
C SER A 115 16.78 16.39 1.72
N ALA A 116 16.33 15.22 2.16
CA ALA A 116 14.92 14.93 2.45
C ALA A 116 14.22 16.07 3.21
N ASP A 117 13.12 16.59 2.66
CA ASP A 117 12.37 17.69 3.25
C ASP A 117 11.49 17.18 4.39
N LEU A 118 12.12 16.82 5.50
CA LEU A 118 11.44 16.25 6.68
C LEU A 118 10.62 17.28 7.46
N ARG A 119 10.65 18.58 7.10
CA ARG A 119 9.92 19.70 7.75
C ARG A 119 10.01 19.78 9.28
N GLY A 120 11.02 19.15 9.89
CA GLY A 120 11.18 19.05 11.35
C GLY A 120 10.34 17.95 12.03
N TYR A 121 9.70 17.06 11.26
CA TYR A 121 8.90 15.96 11.79
C TYR A 121 9.74 14.83 12.38
N SER A 122 9.14 14.14 13.35
CA SER A 122 9.61 12.85 13.82
C SER A 122 8.49 11.81 13.86
N ALA A 123 8.76 10.59 13.40
CA ALA A 123 7.87 9.45 13.59
C ALA A 123 8.03 8.93 15.04
N PRO A 124 6.99 9.01 15.90
CA PRO A 124 7.08 8.59 17.30
C PRO A 124 7.14 7.06 17.41
N SER A 125 7.60 6.52 18.54
CA SER A 125 7.52 5.07 18.80
C SER A 125 6.13 4.57 19.20
N ASN A 126 5.20 5.49 19.47
CA ASN A 126 3.82 5.18 19.88
C ASN A 126 2.84 6.25 19.38
N MET A 127 2.35 6.08 18.14
CA MET A 127 1.35 6.99 17.56
C MET A 127 0.10 7.13 18.43
N CYS A 128 -0.35 6.06 19.11
CA CYS A 128 -1.57 6.09 19.94
C CYS A 128 -1.50 7.06 21.14
N SER A 129 -0.31 7.42 21.61
CA SER A 129 -0.12 8.43 22.67
C SER A 129 0.32 9.81 22.15
N SER A 130 0.81 9.88 20.92
CA SER A 130 1.34 11.12 20.33
C SER A 130 0.33 11.84 19.43
N ALA A 131 -0.58 11.10 18.81
CA ALA A 131 -1.66 11.67 18.03
C ALA A 131 -2.71 12.38 18.90
N ASP A 132 -3.31 13.43 18.34
CA ASP A 132 -4.61 13.91 18.77
C ASP A 132 -5.71 13.06 18.11
N TYR A 133 -6.72 12.72 18.89
CA TYR A 133 -8.02 12.20 18.43
C TYR A 133 -9.12 12.65 19.41
N SER A 134 -8.91 13.79 20.07
CA SER A 134 -9.78 14.31 21.13
C SER A 134 -11.15 14.75 20.62
N SER A 135 -11.32 15.06 19.34
CA SER A 135 -12.64 15.41 18.80
C SER A 135 -13.58 14.20 18.75
N PHE A 136 -13.05 12.98 18.62
CA PHE A 136 -13.83 11.75 18.75
C PHE A 136 -14.33 11.46 20.17
N LYS A 137 -13.73 12.07 21.21
CA LYS A 137 -14.04 11.76 22.63
C LYS A 137 -15.39 12.27 23.14
N GLY A 138 -16.05 13.17 22.40
CA GLY A 138 -17.44 13.55 22.69
C GLY A 138 -18.43 12.43 22.41
N GLU A 139 -18.23 11.71 21.30
CA GLU A 139 -19.09 10.60 20.86
C GLU A 139 -18.63 9.25 21.42
N TYR A 140 -17.30 9.08 21.54
CA TYR A 140 -16.65 7.85 21.97
C TYR A 140 -15.78 8.08 23.22
N PRO A 141 -16.40 8.34 24.40
CA PRO A 141 -15.69 8.72 25.62
C PRO A 141 -14.80 7.60 26.15
N GLU A 142 -15.22 6.34 25.98
CA GLU A 142 -14.49 5.19 26.52
C GLU A 142 -13.15 5.00 25.78
N GLY A 143 -12.13 4.55 26.52
CA GLY A 143 -10.81 4.24 25.96
C GLY A 143 -10.75 2.84 25.36
N ASP A 144 -9.92 2.66 24.33
CA ASP A 144 -9.43 1.33 23.98
C ASP A 144 -8.40 0.89 25.02
N SER A 145 -8.64 -0.25 25.66
CA SER A 145 -7.70 -0.87 26.61
C SER A 145 -6.48 -1.50 25.95
N SER A 146 -6.56 -1.75 24.65
CA SER A 146 -5.66 -2.63 23.90
C SER A 146 -5.46 -2.18 22.43
N PRO A 147 -5.15 -0.90 22.16
CA PRO A 147 -4.94 -0.42 20.80
C PRO A 147 -3.70 -1.08 20.18
N THR A 148 -3.80 -1.40 18.89
CA THR A 148 -2.68 -1.90 18.11
C THR A 148 -1.75 -0.74 17.78
N LYS A 149 -0.43 -0.94 17.96
CA LYS A 149 0.60 0.05 17.61
C LYS A 149 1.84 -0.64 17.05
N THR A 150 2.42 -0.05 16.03
CA THR A 150 3.69 -0.46 15.44
C THR A 150 4.54 0.78 15.15
N SER A 151 5.86 0.59 15.09
CA SER A 151 6.77 1.62 14.62
C SER A 151 7.98 0.98 13.94
N LEU A 152 8.41 1.55 12.82
CA LEU A 152 9.61 1.15 12.10
C LEU A 152 10.66 2.26 12.20
N LYS A 153 11.92 1.88 12.38
CA LYS A 153 13.07 2.78 12.21
C LYS A 153 14.01 2.18 11.18
N ASN A 154 14.17 2.85 10.04
CA ASN A 154 15.04 2.42 8.95
C ASN A 154 15.81 3.62 8.37
N ALA A 155 16.91 3.37 7.65
CA ALA A 155 17.65 4.43 6.96
C ALA A 155 16.88 5.10 5.81
N ALA A 156 15.86 4.43 5.26
CA ALA A 156 15.04 4.96 4.16
C ALA A 156 13.70 5.58 4.60
N LEU A 157 13.10 5.05 5.66
CA LEU A 157 11.75 5.35 6.12
C LEU A 157 11.67 5.16 7.63
N ASP A 158 10.98 6.04 8.34
CA ASP A 158 10.43 5.70 9.66
C ASP A 158 8.91 5.67 9.59
N GLU A 159 8.30 4.66 10.19
CA GLU A 159 6.85 4.46 10.26
C GLU A 159 6.38 4.59 11.71
N SER A 160 5.19 5.13 11.92
CA SER A 160 4.51 5.06 13.20
C SER A 160 3.01 4.91 13.01
N TYR A 161 2.44 3.84 13.57
CA TYR A 161 1.06 3.44 13.34
C TYR A 161 0.31 3.21 14.65
N CYS A 162 -0.98 3.56 14.63
CA CYS A 162 -1.95 3.24 15.66
C CYS A 162 -3.25 2.76 15.01
N SER A 163 -3.90 1.76 15.60
CA SER A 163 -5.29 1.40 15.35
C SER A 163 -5.99 1.13 16.67
N LEU A 164 -7.15 1.76 16.88
CA LEU A 164 -7.91 1.68 18.12
C LEU A 164 -9.41 1.53 17.86
N GLY A 165 -10.08 0.85 18.78
CA GLY A 165 -11.54 0.82 18.89
C GLY A 165 -12.08 2.10 19.52
N LEU A 166 -13.04 2.72 18.86
CA LEU A 166 -13.84 3.82 19.39
C LEU A 166 -15.08 3.25 20.07
N LYS A 167 -15.36 3.69 21.31
CA LYS A 167 -16.37 3.08 22.17
C LYS A 167 -17.30 4.11 22.82
N LYS A 168 -18.60 3.89 22.71
CA LYS A 168 -19.66 4.61 23.43
C LYS A 168 -19.77 4.08 24.86
N THR A 169 -20.31 4.89 25.78
CA THR A 169 -20.50 4.47 27.19
C THR A 169 -21.39 3.25 27.29
N GLY A 170 -20.90 2.23 28.01
CA GLY A 170 -21.60 0.95 28.18
C GLY A 170 -21.35 -0.09 27.08
N SER A 171 -20.72 0.27 25.95
CA SER A 171 -20.39 -0.69 24.90
C SER A 171 -19.32 -1.68 25.37
N SER A 172 -19.55 -2.98 25.12
CA SER A 172 -18.55 -4.03 25.41
C SER A 172 -17.47 -4.08 24.32
N TYR A 173 -17.89 -4.01 23.06
CA TYR A 173 -17.03 -4.00 21.87
C TYR A 173 -16.81 -2.57 21.36
N ALA A 174 -16.02 -2.44 20.29
CA ALA A 174 -15.87 -1.17 19.55
C ALA A 174 -17.13 -0.88 18.74
N ASP A 175 -17.63 0.35 18.82
CA ASP A 175 -18.75 0.87 18.01
C ASP A 175 -18.24 1.42 16.67
N ALA A 176 -16.99 1.85 16.61
CA ALA A 176 -16.29 2.29 15.41
C ALA A 176 -14.77 2.05 15.55
N TYR A 177 -13.99 2.33 14.50
CA TYR A 177 -12.54 2.17 14.49
C TYR A 177 -11.85 3.43 13.99
N LEU A 178 -10.70 3.75 14.57
CA LEU A 178 -9.82 4.83 14.13
C LEU A 178 -8.41 4.27 13.92
N SER A 179 -7.80 4.54 12.77
CA SER A 179 -6.39 4.27 12.52
C SER A 179 -5.64 5.52 12.09
N MET A 180 -4.39 5.64 12.52
CA MET A 180 -3.50 6.77 12.26
C MET A 180 -2.13 6.25 11.87
N GLN A 181 -1.57 6.74 10.76
CA GLN A 181 -0.23 6.37 10.28
C GLN A 181 0.56 7.63 9.94
N LEU A 182 1.83 7.67 10.32
CA LEU A 182 2.81 8.63 9.81
C LEU A 182 3.99 7.89 9.21
N ASP A 183 4.31 8.24 7.97
CA ASP A 183 5.46 7.76 7.21
C ASP A 183 6.40 8.94 6.96
N LEU A 184 7.62 8.84 7.49
CA LEU A 184 8.67 9.84 7.40
C LEU A 184 9.72 9.37 6.39
N HIS A 185 9.57 9.79 5.13
CA HIS A 185 10.40 9.32 4.03
C HIS A 185 11.74 10.07 4.05
N LYS A 186 12.86 9.34 4.14
CA LYS A 186 14.21 9.90 4.32
C LYS A 186 15.12 9.73 3.10
N LYS A 187 14.65 9.07 2.04
CA LYS A 187 15.43 8.79 0.82
C LYS A 187 14.66 8.96 -0.49
N THR A 188 13.34 9.10 -0.46
CA THR A 188 12.49 9.19 -1.64
C THR A 188 11.40 10.23 -1.37
N ASP A 189 11.10 11.07 -2.36
CA ASP A 189 9.98 12.00 -2.30
C ASP A 189 8.66 11.24 -2.49
N PRO A 190 7.74 11.23 -1.50
CA PRO A 190 6.45 10.58 -1.64
C PRO A 190 5.47 11.37 -2.52
N GLY A 191 5.75 12.63 -2.87
CA GLY A 191 4.84 13.56 -3.53
C GLY A 191 4.13 13.01 -4.77
N PRO A 192 4.86 12.58 -5.82
CA PRO A 192 4.24 12.08 -7.05
C PRO A 192 3.30 10.88 -6.84
N GLU A 193 3.68 9.94 -5.98
CA GLU A 193 2.88 8.75 -5.66
C GLU A 193 1.69 9.10 -4.76
N PHE A 194 1.88 10.01 -3.80
CA PHE A 194 0.84 10.50 -2.91
C PHE A 194 -0.26 11.22 -3.69
N THR A 195 0.09 12.20 -4.54
CA THR A 195 -0.87 12.89 -5.40
C THR A 195 -1.59 11.89 -6.32
N ALA A 196 -0.86 10.98 -6.96
CA ALA A 196 -1.46 10.00 -7.87
C ALA A 196 -2.45 9.05 -7.18
N THR A 197 -2.15 8.62 -5.96
CA THR A 197 -2.98 7.69 -5.18
C THR A 197 -4.22 8.37 -4.63
N TRP A 198 -4.06 9.50 -3.94
CA TRP A 198 -5.13 10.09 -3.14
C TRP A 198 -6.06 11.01 -3.93
N LYS A 199 -5.54 11.74 -4.92
CA LYS A 199 -6.36 12.60 -5.79
C LYS A 199 -7.30 11.80 -6.68
N ASN A 200 -6.84 10.64 -7.14
CA ASN A 200 -7.56 9.77 -8.10
C ASN A 200 -8.14 8.52 -7.40
N TYR A 201 -8.35 8.56 -6.08
CA TYR A 201 -8.77 7.39 -5.32
C TYR A 201 -10.11 6.81 -5.85
N GLY A 202 -11.07 7.67 -6.19
CA GLY A 202 -12.36 7.28 -6.78
C GLY A 202 -12.27 6.61 -8.16
N ASP A 203 -11.21 6.87 -8.93
CA ASP A 203 -10.99 6.22 -10.24
C ASP A 203 -10.59 4.74 -10.09
N SER A 204 -9.99 4.38 -8.95
CA SER A 204 -9.56 3.02 -8.60
C SER A 204 -10.51 2.32 -7.62
N HIS A 205 -11.30 3.08 -6.86
CA HIS A 205 -12.22 2.61 -5.83
C HIS A 205 -13.61 3.20 -6.08
N THR A 206 -14.46 2.47 -6.79
CA THR A 206 -15.83 2.89 -7.12
C THR A 206 -16.68 3.11 -5.87
N GLY A 207 -17.44 4.21 -5.84
CA GLY A 207 -18.32 4.54 -4.72
C GLY A 207 -17.63 5.26 -3.56
N TYR A 208 -16.44 5.82 -3.79
CA TYR A 208 -15.79 6.75 -2.87
C TYR A 208 -15.80 8.16 -3.45
N ASP A 209 -16.16 9.12 -2.61
CA ASP A 209 -16.03 10.55 -2.90
C ASP A 209 -14.63 11.03 -2.51
N VAL A 210 -14.04 11.90 -3.33
CA VAL A 210 -12.71 12.49 -3.09
C VAL A 210 -12.81 14.00 -3.12
N SER A 211 -12.29 14.66 -2.08
CA SER A 211 -12.25 16.12 -1.99
C SER A 211 -10.87 16.62 -1.55
N THR A 212 -10.38 17.68 -2.18
CA THR A 212 -9.14 18.35 -1.76
C THR A 212 -9.38 19.14 -0.48
N VAL A 213 -8.47 19.07 0.47
CA VAL A 213 -8.51 19.81 1.74
C VAL A 213 -7.39 20.85 1.75
N SER A 214 -7.76 22.12 1.85
CA SER A 214 -6.81 23.24 1.95
C SER A 214 -6.42 23.52 3.41
N GLY A 215 -5.17 23.95 3.63
CA GLY A 215 -4.70 24.47 4.92
C GLY A 215 -4.14 23.42 5.89
N ILE A 216 -3.91 22.19 5.42
CA ILE A 216 -3.23 21.12 6.18
C ILE A 216 -2.15 20.52 5.27
N GLY A 217 -0.89 20.62 5.66
CA GLY A 217 0.27 20.19 4.84
C GLY A 217 0.47 21.02 3.56
N ASP A 218 1.30 20.49 2.65
CA ASP A 218 1.45 21.00 1.28
C ASP A 218 0.23 20.60 0.42
N GLU A 219 -0.28 19.38 0.59
CA GLU A 219 -1.51 18.90 -0.03
C GLU A 219 -2.23 17.89 0.87
N ALA A 220 -3.57 17.86 0.79
CA ALA A 220 -4.38 16.90 1.52
C ALA A 220 -5.64 16.52 0.75
N TYR A 221 -6.08 15.28 0.92
CA TYR A 221 -7.27 14.72 0.30
C TYR A 221 -8.10 13.99 1.35
N LEU A 222 -9.39 14.25 1.34
CA LEU A 222 -10.39 13.57 2.14
C LEU A 222 -11.16 12.62 1.22
N VAL A 223 -11.03 11.34 1.50
CA VAL A 223 -11.71 10.22 0.82
C VAL A 223 -12.81 9.72 1.74
N SER A 224 -14.05 9.63 1.27
CA SER A 224 -15.16 9.13 2.09
C SER A 224 -16.13 8.25 1.30
N GLN A 225 -16.93 7.47 2.04
CA GLN A 225 -17.99 6.62 1.50
C GLN A 225 -19.10 6.46 2.55
N ASP A 226 -20.35 6.56 2.10
CA ASP A 226 -21.53 6.25 2.91
C ASP A 226 -22.42 5.23 2.18
N THR A 227 -22.44 3.98 2.67
CA THR A 227 -23.32 2.92 2.16
C THR A 227 -24.59 2.74 3.00
N THR A 228 -24.89 3.69 3.90
CA THR A 228 -26.10 3.70 4.74
C THR A 228 -27.33 4.26 4.04
N SER A 229 -27.17 4.76 2.80
CA SER A 229 -28.27 5.26 1.97
C SER A 229 -28.94 4.13 1.14
N GLY A 230 -30.25 4.24 0.93
CA GLY A 230 -31.04 3.29 0.13
C GLY A 230 -31.99 2.42 0.97
N SER A 231 -32.43 1.30 0.40
CA SER A 231 -33.40 0.37 1.04
C SER A 231 -32.75 -0.75 1.86
N SER A 232 -31.43 -0.69 2.08
CA SER A 232 -30.74 -1.61 2.98
C SER A 232 -31.11 -1.32 4.44
N SER A 233 -30.96 -2.31 5.32
CA SER A 233 -31.03 -2.14 6.78
C SER A 233 -29.64 -2.15 7.45
N SER A 234 -28.58 -2.24 6.65
CA SER A 234 -27.18 -2.39 7.06
C SER A 234 -26.26 -1.63 6.11
N GLY A 235 -25.08 -1.21 6.57
CA GLY A 235 -24.15 -0.42 5.76
C GLY A 235 -22.92 0.00 6.55
N SER A 236 -22.17 0.95 6.02
CA SER A 236 -20.95 1.48 6.62
C SER A 236 -20.78 2.96 6.31
N ARG A 237 -20.03 3.65 7.18
CA ARG A 237 -19.44 4.96 6.88
C ARG A 237 -17.94 4.85 7.01
N TYR A 238 -17.23 5.43 6.05
CA TYR A 238 -15.79 5.46 5.98
C TYR A 238 -15.33 6.88 5.64
N ALA A 239 -14.27 7.35 6.30
CA ALA A 239 -13.59 8.59 5.94
C ALA A 239 -12.09 8.48 6.24
N THR A 240 -11.25 8.86 5.29
CA THR A 240 -9.80 8.98 5.44
C THR A 240 -9.36 10.37 5.03
N LEU A 241 -8.70 11.08 5.94
CA LEU A 241 -7.91 12.25 5.60
C LEU A 241 -6.46 11.80 5.38
N ALA A 242 -5.98 11.95 4.16
CA ALA A 242 -4.57 11.82 3.81
C ALA A 242 -3.95 13.22 3.67
N VAL A 243 -2.76 13.42 4.24
CA VAL A 243 -1.99 14.66 4.20
C VAL A 243 -0.55 14.37 3.78
N ARG A 244 0.04 15.22 2.95
CA ARG A 244 1.49 15.30 2.73
C ARG A 244 2.02 16.68 3.09
N ASP A 245 3.18 16.72 3.76
CA ASP A 245 3.92 17.95 4.07
C ASP A 245 5.42 17.67 3.94
N GLY A 246 6.07 18.28 2.94
CA GLY A 246 7.40 17.87 2.50
C GLY A 246 7.42 16.37 2.14
N TRP A 247 8.37 15.64 2.73
CA TRP A 247 8.55 14.19 2.60
C TRP A 247 7.88 13.39 3.73
N VAL A 248 6.84 13.95 4.34
CA VAL A 248 6.02 13.28 5.36
C VAL A 248 4.64 13.00 4.79
N THR A 249 4.17 11.76 4.93
CA THR A 249 2.76 11.42 4.66
C THR A 249 2.07 10.97 5.95
N TYR A 250 0.85 11.46 6.17
CA TYR A 250 0.04 11.14 7.33
C TYR A 250 -1.37 10.73 6.88
N THR A 251 -1.92 9.69 7.49
CA THR A 251 -3.33 9.34 7.31
C THR A 251 -4.03 9.24 8.66
N MET A 252 -5.27 9.69 8.71
CA MET A 252 -6.22 9.39 9.78
C MET A 252 -7.50 8.86 9.14
N SER A 253 -7.88 7.63 9.51
CA SER A 253 -9.01 6.90 8.91
C SER A 253 -10.00 6.45 9.96
N TYR A 254 -11.27 6.80 9.77
CA TYR A 254 -12.41 6.38 10.57
C TYR A 254 -13.26 5.38 9.79
N SER A 255 -13.76 4.35 10.47
CA SER A 255 -14.78 3.45 9.91
C SER A 255 -15.80 3.00 10.96
N VAL A 256 -17.05 2.83 10.53
CA VAL A 256 -18.12 2.22 11.32
C VAL A 256 -18.93 1.28 10.43
N TYR A 257 -19.35 0.15 11.00
CA TYR A 257 -20.21 -0.84 10.36
C TYR A 257 -21.53 -0.92 11.13
N LEU A 258 -22.63 -0.84 10.39
CA LEU A 258 -23.99 -0.94 10.90
C LEU A 258 -24.57 -2.27 10.45
N SER A 259 -24.67 -3.20 11.39
CA SER A 259 -25.32 -4.50 11.25
C SER A 259 -26.85 -4.39 11.18
N SER A 260 -27.43 -3.41 11.87
CA SER A 260 -28.85 -3.04 11.82
C SER A 260 -29.03 -1.59 12.25
N TYR A 261 -29.62 -0.75 11.40
CA TYR A 261 -29.86 0.67 11.71
C TYR A 261 -30.71 0.90 12.98
N ASP A 262 -31.56 -0.05 13.37
CA ASP A 262 -32.39 0.03 14.58
C ASP A 262 -31.61 -0.28 15.88
N GLN A 263 -30.51 -1.03 15.79
CA GLN A 263 -29.67 -1.41 16.93
C GLN A 263 -28.43 -0.52 17.05
N ASP A 264 -27.83 -0.17 15.91
CA ASP A 264 -26.57 0.55 15.82
C ASP A 264 -26.83 2.07 15.91
N LYS A 265 -27.05 2.50 17.15
CA LYS A 265 -27.55 3.84 17.51
C LYS A 265 -26.72 4.97 16.92
N ASN A 266 -27.29 5.61 15.89
CA ASN A 266 -26.89 6.90 15.33
C ASN A 266 -25.36 7.10 15.30
N PRO A 267 -24.64 6.48 14.35
CA PRO A 267 -23.26 6.88 14.09
C PRO A 267 -23.21 8.35 13.67
N PRO A 268 -22.10 9.06 13.95
CA PRO A 268 -21.90 10.42 13.49
C PRO A 268 -22.01 10.52 11.97
N SER A 269 -22.46 11.67 11.47
CA SER A 269 -22.49 11.95 10.04
C SER A 269 -21.06 12.06 9.49
N LEU A 270 -20.89 11.80 8.19
CA LEU A 270 -19.58 12.02 7.55
C LEU A 270 -19.09 13.46 7.75
N SER A 271 -19.98 14.46 7.66
CA SER A 271 -19.58 15.86 7.86
C SER A 271 -19.04 16.17 9.27
N GLU A 272 -19.47 15.45 10.30
CA GLU A 272 -18.91 15.56 11.66
C GLU A 272 -17.54 14.89 11.73
N VAL A 273 -17.45 13.66 11.22
CA VAL A 273 -16.20 12.88 11.15
C VAL A 273 -15.13 13.65 10.36
N ASP A 274 -15.47 14.21 9.21
CA ASP A 274 -14.60 15.03 8.38
C ASP A 274 -14.02 16.23 9.14
N GLY A 275 -14.85 16.86 9.98
CA GLY A 275 -14.45 17.95 10.86
C GLY A 275 -13.47 17.50 11.94
N TRP A 276 -13.73 16.33 12.56
CA TRP A 276 -12.86 15.72 13.56
C TRP A 276 -11.51 15.30 12.95
N LEU A 277 -11.52 14.59 11.81
CA LEU A 277 -10.32 14.19 11.07
C LEU A 277 -9.44 15.40 10.74
N LYS A 278 -10.01 16.47 10.17
CA LYS A 278 -9.27 17.70 9.82
C LYS A 278 -8.65 18.38 11.04
N LYS A 279 -9.42 18.54 12.12
CA LYS A 279 -8.95 19.18 13.35
C LYS A 279 -7.86 18.36 14.05
N ASP A 280 -8.09 17.07 14.22
CA ASP A 280 -7.22 16.19 15.00
C ASP A 280 -5.95 15.83 14.21
N ALA A 281 -6.02 15.71 12.87
CA ALA A 281 -4.83 15.61 12.01
C ALA A 281 -3.97 16.89 12.06
N THR A 282 -4.59 18.08 11.99
CA THR A 282 -3.86 19.37 12.10
C THR A 282 -3.14 19.48 13.46
N SER A 283 -3.84 19.13 14.55
CA SER A 283 -3.28 19.11 15.90
C SER A 283 -2.15 18.08 16.03
N THR A 284 -2.32 16.87 15.49
CA THR A 284 -1.30 15.81 15.47
C THR A 284 -0.05 16.26 14.72
N LEU A 285 -0.20 16.75 13.50
CA LEU A 285 0.91 17.22 12.68
C LEU A 285 1.62 18.42 13.32
N GLY A 286 0.89 19.29 14.03
CA GLY A 286 1.50 20.37 14.82
C GLY A 286 2.35 19.87 16.00
N ARG A 287 1.99 18.74 16.63
CA ARG A 287 2.73 18.13 17.76
C ARG A 287 3.92 17.28 17.33
N LEU A 288 3.87 16.69 16.14
CA LEU A 288 4.91 15.79 15.62
C LEU A 288 6.04 16.53 14.90
N ARG A 289 5.84 17.82 14.61
CA ARG A 289 6.86 18.77 14.20
C ARG A 289 7.58 19.28 15.46
N GLY A 290 8.92 19.17 15.48
CA GLY A 290 9.76 19.50 16.64
C GLY A 290 9.97 20.99 16.89
#